data_AF-A0A810B7U7-F1
#
_entry.id   AF-A0A810B7U7-F1
#
_cell.length_a   1.000
_cell.length_b   1.000
_cell.length_c   1.000
_cell.angle_alpha   90.00
_cell.angle_beta   90.00
_cell.angle_gamma   90.00
#
_symmetry.space_group_name_H-M   'P 1'
#
loop_
_entity.id
_entity.type
_entity.pdbx_description
1 polymer ?
#
loop_
_entity_poly.entity_id
_entity_poly.type
_entity_poly.pdbx_seq_one_letter_code
_entity_poly.pdbx_strand_id
1 'polypeptide(L)'
;MAREPRNIGASVRARLLDRARAERSDFQILLTRYALERLLYRLSASPHRDRFILKGAMLFVTWIADPFRPTRDLDLLGHGDRDTEAIAEPSGPFVRSRSSMTV
;
A
#
# COMPACT_ATOMS: atom_id res chain seq x y z
N MET A 1 -9.98 -4.81 36.83
CA MET A 1 -10.74 -4.85 35.55
C MET A 1 -9.98 -4.03 34.53
N ALA A 2 -9.58 -4.62 33.40
CA ALA A 2 -8.92 -3.88 32.33
C ALA A 2 -9.93 -2.91 31.70
N ARG A 3 -9.61 -1.61 31.67
CA ARG A 3 -10.47 -0.60 31.04
C ARG A 3 -10.61 -0.91 29.55
N GLU A 4 -11.84 -0.86 29.07
CA GLU A 4 -12.13 -1.03 27.65
C GLU A 4 -11.38 0.04 26.83
N PRO A 5 -10.66 -0.34 25.75
CA PRO A 5 -9.88 0.62 24.98
C PRO A 5 -10.82 1.59 24.24
N ARG A 6 -11.04 2.77 24.83
CA ARG A 6 -11.88 3.83 24.24
C ARG A 6 -11.32 4.39 22.93
N ASN A 7 -10.01 4.25 22.69
CA ASN A 7 -9.36 4.69 21.47
C ASN A 7 -8.22 3.74 21.05
N ILE A 8 -8.56 2.79 20.18
CA ILE A 8 -7.61 1.80 19.65
C ILE A 8 -6.50 2.48 18.84
N GLY A 9 -6.83 3.51 18.05
CA GLY A 9 -5.85 4.23 17.21
C GLY A 9 -4.77 4.94 18.04
N ALA A 10 -5.17 5.63 19.11
CA ALA A 10 -4.26 6.27 20.05
C ALA A 10 -3.38 5.24 20.77
N SER A 11 -3.96 4.10 21.17
CA SER A 11 -3.23 3.00 21.80
C SER A 11 -2.16 2.40 20.87
N VAL A 12 -2.53 2.12 19.62
CA VAL A 12 -1.59 1.63 18.60
C VAL A 12 -0.48 2.65 18.36
N ARG A 13 -0.81 3.93 18.21
CA ARG A 13 0.18 4.99 18.00
C ARG A 13 1.17 5.09 19.17
N ALA A 14 0.68 5.01 20.40
CA ALA A 14 1.52 5.02 21.60
C ALA A 14 2.48 3.82 21.62
N ARG A 15 1.97 2.62 21.35
CA ARG A 15 2.80 1.39 21.30
C ARG A 15 3.89 1.47 20.21
N LEU A 16 3.57 2.03 19.05
CA LEU A 16 4.55 2.24 17.98
C LEU A 16 5.60 3.29 18.38
N LEU A 17 5.20 4.35 19.08
CA LEU A 17 6.12 5.37 19.58
C LEU A 17 7.09 4.80 20.62
N ASP A 18 6.58 4.00 21.55
CA ASP A 18 7.40 3.34 22.57
C ASP A 18 8.39 2.35 21.93
N ARG A 19 7.95 1.60 20.93
CA ARG A 19 8.82 0.71 20.16
C ARG A 19 9.92 1.46 19.41
N ALA A 20 9.59 2.54 18.72
CA ALA A 20 10.57 3.37 18.01
C ALA A 20 11.64 3.94 18.95
N ARG A 21 11.23 4.35 20.16
CA ARG A 21 12.17 4.81 21.21
C ARG A 21 13.08 3.69 21.71
N ALA A 22 12.53 2.51 21.97
CA ALA A 22 13.30 1.36 22.44
C ALA A 22 14.34 0.91 21.41
N GLU A 23 13.97 0.93 20.12
CA GLU A 23 14.83 0.49 19.01
C GLU A 23 15.70 1.62 18.43
N ARG A 24 15.58 2.84 18.96
CA ARG A 24 16.23 4.06 18.45
C ARG A 24 16.02 4.26 16.95
N SER A 25 14.85 3.85 16.46
CA SER A 25 14.47 3.93 15.06
C SER A 25 13.59 5.16 14.80
N ASP A 26 13.48 5.56 13.54
CA ASP A 26 12.57 6.63 13.14
C ASP A 26 11.10 6.19 13.31
N PHE A 27 10.34 6.97 14.08
CA PHE A 27 8.93 6.70 14.35
C PHE A 27 8.04 6.80 13.10
N GLN A 28 8.31 7.74 12.19
CA GLN A 28 7.51 7.91 10.97
C GLN A 28 7.71 6.74 10.01
N ILE A 29 8.92 6.20 9.93
CA ILE A 29 9.21 4.98 9.16
C ILE A 29 8.41 3.81 9.73
N LEU A 30 8.47 3.58 11.05
CA LEU A 30 7.74 2.49 11.70
C LEU A 30 6.22 2.64 11.56
N LEU A 31 5.71 3.87 11.71
CA LEU A 31 4.29 4.18 11.55
C LEU A 31 3.81 3.92 10.12
N THR A 32 4.60 4.34 9.12
CA THR A 32 4.29 4.11 7.70
C THR A 32 4.26 2.62 7.40
N ARG A 33 5.31 1.88 7.83
CA ARG A 33 5.37 0.42 7.67
C ARG A 33 4.15 -0.26 8.27
N TYR A 34 3.80 0.08 9.51
CA TYR A 34 2.60 -0.47 10.16
C TYR A 34 1.32 -0.18 9.37
N ALA A 35 1.16 1.04 8.84
CA ALA A 35 -0.01 1.39 8.04
C ALA A 35 -0.09 0.57 6.73
N LEU A 36 1.04 0.39 6.04
CA LEU A 36 1.13 -0.41 4.82
C LEU A 36 0.83 -1.90 5.09
N GLU A 37 1.41 -2.48 6.14
CA GLU A 37 1.14 -3.87 6.54
C GLU A 37 -0.33 -4.08 6.90
N ARG A 38 -0.96 -3.13 7.60
CA ARG A 38 -2.40 -3.21 7.92
C ARG A 38 -3.28 -3.04 6.70
N LEU A 39 -2.86 -2.24 5.71
CA LEU A 39 -3.56 -2.14 4.43
C LEU A 39 -3.46 -3.47 3.67
N LEU A 40 -2.28 -4.06 3.59
CA LEU A 40 -2.06 -5.37 2.98
C LEU A 40 -2.89 -6.47 3.64
N TYR A 41 -2.96 -6.47 4.97
CA TYR A 41 -3.81 -7.39 5.72
C TYR A 41 -5.30 -7.22 5.39
N ARG A 42 -5.79 -5.97 5.29
CA ARG A 42 -7.20 -5.74 4.89
C ARG A 42 -7.46 -6.17 3.45
N LEU A 43 -6.50 -5.92 2.56
CA LEU A 43 -6.60 -6.32 1.16
C LEU A 43 -6.65 -7.85 1.04
N SER A 44 -5.80 -8.58 1.78
CA SER A 44 -5.77 -10.04 1.74
C SER A 44 -7.04 -10.67 2.32
N ALA A 45 -7.70 -10.01 3.27
CA ALA A 45 -9.01 -10.42 3.80
C ALA A 45 -10.20 -9.98 2.92
N SER A 46 -9.97 -9.19 1.88
CA SER A 46 -11.04 -8.68 1.02
C SER A 46 -11.41 -9.65 -0.11
N PRO A 47 -12.60 -9.50 -0.72
CA PRO A 47 -12.97 -10.22 -1.94
C PRO A 47 -12.04 -9.93 -3.13
N HIS A 48 -11.28 -8.83 -3.09
CA HIS A 48 -10.38 -8.42 -4.16
C HIS A 48 -8.96 -8.97 -4.03
N ARG A 49 -8.67 -9.79 -3.02
CA ARG A 49 -7.31 -10.31 -2.76
C ARG A 49 -6.68 -10.98 -3.98
N ASP A 50 -7.48 -11.72 -4.74
CA ASP A 50 -7.03 -12.49 -5.91
C ASP A 50 -6.87 -11.61 -7.15
N ARG A 51 -7.06 -10.29 -7.05
CA ARG A 51 -6.87 -9.32 -8.13
C ARG A 51 -5.57 -8.55 -8.01
N PHE A 52 -4.84 -8.68 -6.90
CA PHE A 52 -3.64 -7.88 -6.64
C PHE A 52 -2.46 -8.76 -6.24
N ILE A 53 -1.32 -8.51 -6.88
CA ILE A 53 -0.04 -9.13 -6.51
C ILE A 53 0.86 -8.07 -5.91
N LEU A 54 1.39 -8.33 -4.71
CA LEU A 54 2.39 -7.48 -4.07
C LEU A 54 3.72 -7.56 -4.83
N LYS A 55 4.30 -6.41 -5.14
CA LYS A 55 5.61 -6.28 -5.78
C LYS A 55 6.44 -5.19 -5.12
N GLY A 56 7.63 -4.94 -5.67
CA GLY A 56 8.48 -3.82 -5.28
C GLY A 56 9.11 -3.97 -3.89
N ALA A 57 9.49 -2.83 -3.31
CA ALA A 57 10.30 -2.78 -2.09
C ALA A 57 9.59 -3.36 -0.85
N MET A 58 8.26 -3.28 -0.79
CA MET A 58 7.47 -3.85 0.31
C MET A 58 7.55 -5.38 0.38
N LEU A 59 7.85 -6.07 -0.73
CA LEU A 59 8.09 -7.52 -0.70
C LEU A 59 9.35 -7.86 0.11
N PHE A 60 10.40 -7.04 0.03
CA PHE A 60 11.62 -7.26 0.80
C PHE A 60 11.41 -6.99 2.29
N VAL A 61 10.54 -6.04 2.64
CA VAL A 61 10.24 -5.72 4.04
C VAL A 61 9.49 -6.86 4.75
N THR A 62 8.67 -7.62 4.03
CA THR A 62 7.96 -8.78 4.61
C THR A 62 8.82 -10.04 4.67
N TRP A 63 9.91 -10.12 3.88
CA TRP A 63 10.80 -11.28 3.83
C TRP A 63 12.13 -11.10 4.58
N ILE A 64 12.62 -9.88 4.76
CA ILE A 64 13.93 -9.60 5.37
C ILE A 64 13.71 -8.88 6.69
N ALA A 65 14.37 -9.36 7.75
CA ALA A 65 14.26 -8.81 9.10
C ALA A 65 14.75 -7.35 9.20
N ASP A 66 15.81 -7.01 8.46
CA ASP A 66 16.39 -5.67 8.40
C ASP A 66 16.55 -5.20 6.94
N PRO A 67 15.51 -4.59 6.35
CA PRO A 67 15.60 -4.07 5.00
C PRO A 67 16.51 -2.83 4.97
N PHE A 68 17.59 -2.94 4.19
CA PHE A 68 18.65 -1.92 4.03
C PHE A 68 18.15 -0.51 3.64
N ARG A 69 16.91 -0.42 3.13
CA ARG A 69 16.25 0.86 2.83
C ARG A 69 14.79 0.82 3.30
N PRO A 70 14.34 1.82 4.08
CA PRO A 70 12.93 1.98 4.38
C PRO A 70 12.14 2.26 3.10
N THR A 71 11.05 1.51 2.89
CA THR A 71 10.07 1.81 1.83
C THR A 71 8.86 2.50 2.44
N ARG A 72 8.38 3.53 1.75
CA ARG A 72 7.14 4.22 2.09
C ARG A 72 6.05 3.96 1.06
N ASP A 73 6.42 3.29 -0.03
CA ASP A 73 5.57 3.04 -1.17
C ASP A 73 5.08 1.60 -1.16
N LEU A 74 3.85 1.40 -1.63
CA LEU A 74 3.23 0.10 -1.79
C LEU A 74 2.93 -0.13 -3.27
N ASP A 75 3.67 -1.05 -3.89
CA ASP A 75 3.48 -1.39 -5.29
C ASP A 75 2.62 -2.66 -5.41
N LEU A 76 1.46 -2.52 -6.08
CA LEU A 76 0.57 -3.64 -6.39
C LEU A 76 0.42 -3.77 -7.91
N LEU A 77 0.41 -5.00 -8.40
CA LEU A 77 0.04 -5.33 -9.77
C LEU A 77 -1.41 -5.84 -9.77
N GLY A 78 -2.30 -5.08 -10.40
CA GLY A 78 -3.69 -5.50 -10.61
C GLY A 78 -3.83 -6.44 -11.80
N HIS A 79 -4.58 -7.53 -11.66
CA HIS A 79 -4.98 -8.42 -12.75
C HIS A 79 -6.48 -8.80 -12.65
N GLY A 80 -7.07 -9.19 -13.79
CA GLY A 80 -8.52 -9.34 -13.98
C GLY A 80 -9.01 -8.45 -15.12
N ASP A 81 -10.30 -8.53 -15.47
CA ASP A 81 -10.88 -7.74 -16.56
C ASP A 81 -10.56 -6.26 -16.35
N ARG A 82 -9.75 -5.75 -17.28
CA ARG A 82 -9.57 -4.33 -17.51
C ARG A 82 -10.74 -3.96 -18.39
N ASP A 83 -11.92 -3.75 -17.82
CA ASP A 83 -12.97 -3.02 -18.53
C ASP A 83 -12.45 -1.60 -18.73
N THR A 84 -11.66 -1.42 -19.77
CA THR A 84 -11.17 -0.14 -20.27
C THR A 84 -12.33 0.73 -20.74
N GLU A 85 -13.53 0.14 -20.94
CA GLU A 85 -14.77 0.87 -21.18
C GLU A 85 -15.17 1.80 -20.02
N ALA A 86 -14.81 1.49 -18.77
CA ALA A 86 -15.10 2.40 -17.65
C ALA A 86 -14.12 3.58 -17.52
N ILE A 87 -12.97 3.54 -18.22
CA ILE A 87 -11.94 4.58 -18.20
C ILE A 87 -11.93 5.38 -19.52
N ALA A 88 -12.63 4.91 -20.54
CA ALA A 88 -12.72 5.56 -21.84
C ALA A 88 -14.17 5.66 -22.33
N GLU A 89 -15.00 6.45 -21.63
CA GLU A 89 -16.04 7.20 -22.33
C GLU A 89 -15.51 8.61 -22.66
N PRO A 90 -14.94 8.83 -23.84
CA PRO A 90 -15.29 9.99 -24.64
C PRO A 90 -16.41 9.54 -25.58
N SER A 91 -17.64 9.86 -25.20
CA SER A 91 -18.77 9.81 -26.12
C SER A 91 -18.46 10.60 -27.40
N GLY A 92 -18.12 9.90 -28.49
CA GLY A 92 -17.97 10.49 -29.83
C GLY A 92 -16.99 9.74 -30.74
N PRO A 93 -17.25 9.66 -32.07
CA PRO A 93 -16.45 8.88 -33.00
C PRO A 93 -15.09 9.56 -33.23
N PHE A 94 -14.02 9.00 -32.65
CA PHE A 94 -12.67 9.51 -32.85
C PHE A 94 -12.10 9.05 -34.19
N VAL A 95 -12.04 9.98 -35.15
CA VAL A 95 -11.35 9.83 -36.44
C VAL A 95 -9.85 9.69 -36.20
N ARG A 96 -9.29 8.59 -36.71
CA ARG A 96 -7.86 8.25 -36.65
C ARG A 96 -7.05 9.23 -37.51
N SER A 97 -6.32 10.15 -36.89
CA SER A 97 -5.21 10.87 -37.54
C SER A 97 -3.87 10.33 -37.04
N ARG A 98 -3.09 9.76 -37.96
CA ARG A 98 -1.69 9.40 -37.75
C ARG A 98 -0.88 10.69 -37.74
N SER A 99 0.00 10.88 -36.74
CA SER A 99 1.28 11.55 -36.94
C SER A 99 2.29 11.08 -35.90
N SER A 100 3.32 10.43 -36.43
CA SER A 100 4.63 10.19 -35.80
C SER A 100 5.35 11.52 -35.64
N MET A 101 5.99 11.77 -34.50
CA MET A 101 7.25 12.53 -34.51
C MET A 101 8.11 12.26 -33.27
N THR A 102 9.24 11.62 -33.53
CA THR A 102 10.52 11.76 -32.83
C THR A 102 10.96 13.23 -32.86
N VAL A 103 11.34 13.79 -31.71
CA VAL A 103 12.70 14.26 -31.32
C VAL A 103 12.71 14.34 -29.80
#